data_AF-A0A4Y9QFK4-F1
#
_entry.id   AF-A0A4Y9QFK4-F1
#
_cell.length_a   1.000
_cell.length_b   1.000
_cell.length_c   1.000
_cell.angle_alpha   90.00
_cell.angle_beta   90.00
_cell.angle_gamma   90.00
#
_symmetry.space_group_name_H-M   'P 1'
#
loop_
_entity.id
_entity.type
_entity.pdbx_description
1 polymer ?
#
loop_
_entity_poly.entity_id
_entity_poly.type
_entity_poly.pdbx_seq_one_letter_code
_entity_poly.pdbx_strand_id
1 'polypeptide(L)' 'MHPHRTLPVPASPVVCEPDRVRYLHLVAAARVTAVRPVSKQQVADIVRVTVDDEVDTRTFAAIVADVATDVLR' A
#
# COMPACT_ATOMS: atom_id res chain seq x y z
N MET A 1 -0.47 12.08 -40.55
CA MET A 1 -1.06 11.88 -39.20
C MET A 1 -0.78 10.44 -38.78
N HIS A 2 0.26 10.20 -37.98
CA HIS A 2 0.58 8.85 -37.49
C HIS A 2 -0.18 8.60 -36.18
N PRO A 3 -1.06 7.58 -36.11
CA PRO A 3 -1.68 7.22 -34.85
C PRO A 3 -0.63 6.56 -33.95
N HIS A 4 -0.33 7.18 -32.82
CA HIS A 4 0.50 6.57 -31.78
C HIS A 4 -0.26 5.37 -31.21
N ARG A 5 0.14 4.18 -31.62
CA ARG A 5 -0.35 2.92 -31.07
C ARG A 5 0.36 2.69 -29.74
N THR A 6 -0.24 3.13 -28.65
CA THR A 6 0.22 2.80 -27.29
C THR A 6 0.00 1.31 -27.08
N LEU A 7 1.08 0.53 -27.05
CA LEU A 7 1.01 -0.87 -26.63
C LEU A 7 0.63 -0.90 -25.15
N PRO A 8 -0.34 -1.72 -24.71
CA PRO A 8 -0.54 -1.98 -23.30
C PRO A 8 0.72 -2.66 -22.77
N VAL A 9 1.41 -2.03 -21.82
CA VAL A 9 2.46 -2.71 -21.07
C VAL A 9 1.79 -3.91 -20.39
N PRO A 10 2.30 -5.13 -20.57
CA PRO A 10 1.78 -6.27 -19.82
C PRO A 10 2.04 -5.99 -18.34
N ALA A 11 0.96 -5.83 -17.57
CA ALA A 11 1.01 -5.79 -16.11
C ALA A 11 1.49 -7.17 -15.64
N SER A 12 2.81 -7.32 -15.56
CA SER A 12 3.42 -8.45 -14.88
C SER A 12 2.87 -8.44 -13.45
N PRO A 13 2.48 -9.58 -12.86
CA PRO A 13 2.10 -9.61 -11.47
C PRO A 13 3.25 -8.97 -10.69
N VAL A 14 2.96 -7.89 -9.96
CA VAL A 14 3.94 -7.24 -9.10
C VAL A 14 4.20 -8.22 -7.97
N VAL A 15 5.15 -9.12 -8.19
CA VAL A 15 5.70 -9.97 -7.14
C VAL A 15 6.57 -9.03 -6.32
N CYS A 16 5.95 -8.34 -5.37
CA CYS A 16 6.68 -7.48 -4.45
C CYS A 16 7.61 -8.37 -3.62
N GLU A 17 8.91 -8.13 -3.73
CA GLU A 17 9.92 -8.87 -2.98
C GLU A 17 9.62 -8.74 -1.47
N PRO A 18 9.80 -9.80 -0.66
CA PRO A 18 9.46 -9.77 0.77
C PRO A 18 10.08 -8.60 1.55
N ASP A 19 11.32 -8.22 1.20
CA ASP A 19 12.00 -7.05 1.78
C ASP A 19 11.31 -5.73 1.43
N ARG A 20 10.76 -5.62 0.21
CA ARG A 20 9.99 -4.46 -0.22
C ARG A 20 8.68 -4.37 0.55
N VAL A 21 7.95 -5.47 0.72
CA VAL A 21 6.74 -5.52 1.56
C VAL A 21 7.05 -5.09 2.99
N ARG A 22 8.14 -5.60 3.57
CA ARG A 22 8.59 -5.20 4.91
C ARG A 22 8.91 -3.72 5.00
N TYR A 23 9.62 -3.17 4.01
CA TYR A 23 9.91 -1.74 3.94
C TYR A 23 8.63 -0.90 3.87
N LEU A 24 7.72 -1.24 2.96
CA LEU A 24 6.45 -0.55 2.80
C LEU A 24 5.61 -0.60 4.09
N HIS A 25 5.62 -1.74 4.79
CA HIS A 25 4.96 -1.87 6.08
C HIS A 25 5.52 -0.88 7.11
N LEU A 26 6.84 -0.80 7.27
CA LEU A 26 7.49 0.12 8.21
C LEU A 26 7.21 1.59 7.89
N VAL A 27 7.26 1.96 6.60
CA VAL A 27 6.94 3.32 6.16
C VAL A 27 5.47 3.64 6.42
N ALA A 28 4.56 2.71 6.11
CA ALA A 28 3.14 2.90 6.34
C ALA A 28 2.83 3.07 7.83
N ALA A 29 3.40 2.23 8.70
CA ALA A 29 3.27 2.35 10.15
C ALA A 29 3.74 3.74 10.63
N ALA A 30 4.94 4.16 10.25
CA ALA A 30 5.48 5.47 10.65
C ALA A 30 4.59 6.63 10.20
N ARG A 31 4.07 6.60 8.96
CA ARG A 31 3.17 7.63 8.43
C ARG A 31 1.83 7.65 9.18
N VAL A 32 1.27 6.48 9.45
CA VAL A 32 -0.01 6.36 10.17
C VAL A 32 0.13 6.89 11.60
N THR A 33 1.20 6.53 12.31
CA THR A 33 1.48 7.06 13.66
C THR A 33 1.61 8.58 13.66
N ALA A 34 2.27 9.17 12.65
CA ALA A 34 2.43 10.61 12.53
C ALA A 34 1.08 11.34 12.31
N VAL A 35 0.16 10.73 11.57
CA VAL A 35 -1.15 11.32 11.25
C VAL A 35 -2.18 11.15 12.38
N ARG A 36 -2.03 10.13 13.23
CA ARG A 36 -2.98 9.79 14.33
C ARG A 36 -4.43 9.66 13.84
N PRO A 37 -4.72 8.69 12.96
CA PRO A 37 -6.09 8.48 12.50
C PRO A 37 -7.01 8.06 13.64
N VAL A 38 -8.31 8.30 13.47
CA VAL A 38 -9.37 7.93 14.43
C VAL A 38 -10.23 6.77 13.93
N SER A 39 -9.93 6.23 12.75
CA SER A 39 -10.69 5.12 12.18
C SER A 39 -9.82 4.22 11.30
N LYS A 40 -10.25 2.96 11.18
CA LYS A 40 -9.62 1.97 10.30
C LYS A 40 -9.64 2.40 8.82
N GLN A 41 -10.66 3.16 8.40
CA GLN A 41 -10.74 3.68 7.05
C GLN A 41 -9.60 4.67 6.76
N GLN A 42 -9.33 5.60 7.67
CA GLN A 42 -8.20 6.53 7.53
C GLN A 42 -6.85 5.81 7.51
N VAL A 43 -6.67 4.76 8.32
CA VAL A 43 -5.49 3.89 8.24
C VAL A 43 -5.35 3.30 6.83
N ALA A 44 -6.43 2.72 6.29
CA ALA A 44 -6.42 2.11 4.97
C ALA A 44 -6.07 3.11 3.86
N ASP A 45 -6.57 4.34 3.94
CA ASP A 45 -6.30 5.37 2.93
C ASP A 45 -4.85 5.85 2.98
N ILE A 46 -4.26 6.00 4.17
CA ILE A 46 -2.83 6.33 4.34
C ILE A 46 -1.94 5.20 3.82
N VAL A 47 -2.27 3.94 4.16
CA VAL A 47 -1.54 2.76 3.68
C VAL A 47 -1.64 2.69 2.15
N ARG A 48 -2.81 2.93 1.55
CA ARG A 48 -3.01 2.88 0.10
C ARG A 48 -2.09 3.86 -0.63
N VAL A 49 -2.00 5.10 -0.14
CA VAL A 49 -1.08 6.12 -0.69
C VAL A 49 0.39 5.78 -0.44
N THR A 50 0.70 4.89 0.51
CA THR A 50 2.07 4.47 0.80
C THR A 50 2.53 3.31 -0.07
N VAL A 51 1.64 2.36 -0.35
CA VAL A 51 2.01 1.13 -1.06
C VAL A 51 1.79 1.21 -2.57
N ASP A 52 1.03 2.18 -3.10
CA ASP A 52 0.88 2.48 -4.54
C ASP A 52 0.76 1.24 -5.46
N ASP A 53 -0.20 0.34 -5.18
CA ASP A 53 -0.41 -0.93 -5.90
C ASP A 53 0.80 -1.90 -5.95
N GLU A 54 1.88 -1.61 -5.20
CA GLU A 54 3.06 -2.46 -5.13
C GLU A 54 2.77 -3.79 -4.42
N VAL A 55 1.66 -3.90 -3.68
CA VAL A 55 1.28 -5.12 -2.95
C VAL A 55 -0.10 -5.59 -3.37
N ASP A 56 -0.31 -6.91 -3.35
CA ASP A 56 -1.63 -7.48 -3.62
C ASP A 56 -2.64 -7.12 -2.52
N THR A 57 -3.93 -7.29 -2.83
CA THR A 57 -5.05 -6.96 -1.92
C THR A 57 -4.96 -7.65 -0.56
N ARG A 58 -4.43 -8.88 -0.49
CA ARG A 58 -4.30 -9.64 0.76
C ARG A 58 -3.17 -9.06 1.60
N THR A 59 -2.03 -8.77 0.99
CA THR A 59 -0.89 -8.13 1.65
C THR A 59 -1.26 -6.72 2.15
N PHE A 60 -1.96 -5.93 1.32
CA PHE A 60 -2.54 -4.65 1.73
C PHE A 60 -3.44 -4.80 2.96
N ALA A 61 -4.39 -5.74 2.93
CA ALA A 61 -5.32 -5.96 4.04
C ALA A 61 -4.61 -6.38 5.33
N ALA A 62 -3.53 -7.17 5.23
CA ALA A 62 -2.70 -7.57 6.37
C ALA A 62 -1.99 -6.36 6.99
N ILE A 63 -1.36 -5.50 6.18
CA ILE A 63 -0.71 -4.27 6.65
C ILE A 63 -1.72 -3.35 7.35
N VAL A 64 -2.89 -3.13 6.75
CA VAL A 64 -3.93 -2.27 7.35
C VAL A 64 -4.40 -2.83 8.69
N ALA A 65 -4.60 -4.14 8.80
CA ALA A 65 -5.04 -4.77 10.04
C ALA A 65 -3.99 -4.61 11.15
N ASP A 66 -2.73 -4.90 10.84
CA ASP A 66 -1.62 -4.80 11.81
C ASP A 66 -1.45 -3.36 12.33
N VAL A 67 -1.34 -2.40 11.40
CA VAL A 67 -1.17 -0.99 11.77
C VAL A 67 -2.40 -0.44 12.51
N ALA A 68 -3.63 -0.81 12.10
CA ALA A 68 -4.84 -0.36 12.79
C ALA A 68 -4.93 -0.89 14.23
N THR A 69 -4.47 -2.12 14.48
CA THR A 69 -4.41 -2.69 15.83
C THR A 69 -3.42 -1.95 16.72
N ASP A 70 -2.32 -1.44 16.18
CA ASP A 70 -1.33 -0.66 16.93
C ASP A 70 -1.83 0.77 17.26
N VAL A 71 -2.40 1.48 16.28
CA VAL A 71 -2.64 2.92 16.39
C VAL A 71 -4.05 3.32 16.87
N LEU A 72 -5.03 2.42 16.78
CA LEU A 72 -6.43 2.71 17.19
C LEU A 72 -6.80 2.09 18.54
N ARG A 73 -5.80 1.58 19.27
CA ARG A 73 -5.97 1.01 20.60
C ARG A 73 -6.03 2.09 21.67
#